data_AF-A0A6M8FRD8-F1
#
_entry.id   AF-A0A6M8FRD8-F1
#
_cell.length_a   1.000
_cell.length_b   1.000
_cell.length_c   1.000
_cell.angle_alpha   90.00
_cell.angle_beta   90.00
_cell.angle_gamma   90.00
#
_symmetry.space_group_name_H-M   'P 1'
#
loop_
_entity.id
_entity.type
_entity.pdbx_description
1 polymer ?
#
loop_
_entity_poly.entity_id
_entity_poly.type
_entity_poly.pdbx_seq_one_letter_code
_entity_poly.pdbx_strand_id
1 'polypeptide(L)'
;MKTTLLLLTLTLALAGCQLEDETLALEANAKEEQVWTFIQFNVPEEDEGLESFYYYGKVSKSLYQLISANRLQSGFVRLQEMHYWGDDDLIHPYRDLQNSGEMVFRIEDIRSMKLVRKAPTPGLGYEQFEEPQNKGIKPAAETLEQRS
;
A
#
# COMPACT_ATOMS: atom_id res chain seq x y z
N MET A 1 -39.29 32.02 -5.12
CA MET A 1 -39.12 30.58 -4.83
C MET A 1 -38.20 29.88 -5.84
N LYS A 2 -38.40 30.02 -7.17
CA LYS A 2 -37.52 29.36 -8.17
C LYS A 2 -36.07 29.87 -8.19
N THR A 3 -35.85 31.18 -8.02
CA THR A 3 -34.50 31.79 -7.97
C THR A 3 -33.73 31.45 -6.69
N THR A 4 -34.43 31.32 -5.56
CA THR A 4 -33.83 30.95 -4.27
C THR A 4 -33.33 29.50 -4.26
N LEU A 5 -34.07 28.59 -4.92
CA LEU A 5 -33.68 27.20 -5.06
C LEU A 5 -32.44 27.04 -5.96
N LEU A 6 -32.36 27.82 -7.05
CA LEU A 6 -31.23 27.83 -7.97
C LEU A 6 -29.93 28.32 -7.29
N LEU A 7 -30.04 29.37 -6.46
CA LEU A 7 -28.92 29.88 -5.68
C LEU A 7 -28.42 28.86 -4.65
N LEU A 8 -29.35 28.15 -3.99
CA LEU A 8 -29.02 27.13 -3.00
C LEU A 8 -28.25 25.97 -3.65
N THR A 9 -28.72 25.46 -4.79
CA THR A 9 -28.01 24.41 -5.55
C THR A 9 -26.63 24.85 -6.02
N LEU A 10 -26.46 26.13 -6.41
CA LEU A 10 -25.17 26.65 -6.85
C LEU A 10 -24.18 26.77 -5.68
N THR A 11 -24.65 27.19 -4.50
CA THR A 11 -23.81 27.24 -3.29
C THR A 11 -23.41 25.87 -2.76
N LEU A 12 -24.28 24.86 -2.89
CA LEU A 12 -23.94 23.47 -2.51
C LEU A 12 -22.92 22.85 -3.48
N ALA A 13 -22.97 23.18 -4.76
CA ALA A 13 -21.98 22.70 -5.73
C ALA A 13 -20.57 23.27 -5.48
N LEU A 14 -20.48 24.51 -4.99
CA LEU A 14 -19.20 25.17 -4.68
C LEU A 14 -18.56 24.65 -3.38
N ALA A 15 -19.34 24.10 -2.45
CA ALA A 15 -18.84 23.51 -1.20
C ALA A 15 -18.15 22.14 -1.39
N GLY A 16 -18.26 21.52 -2.57
CA GLY A 16 -17.61 20.24 -2.90
C GLY A 16 -16.16 20.36 -3.38
N CYS A 17 -15.62 21.58 -3.57
CA CYS A 17 -14.24 21.79 -3.98
C CYS A 17 -13.28 21.81 -2.77
N GLN A 18 -13.05 20.65 -2.15
CA GLN A 18 -11.97 20.46 -1.15
C GLN A 18 -10.65 19.97 -1.76
N LEU A 19 -10.48 20.12 -3.08
CA LEU A 19 -9.30 19.66 -3.83
C LEU A 19 -7.97 20.28 -3.34
N GLU A 20 -8.00 21.52 -2.86
CA GLU A 20 -6.79 22.19 -2.33
C GLU A 20 -6.31 21.54 -1.02
N ASP A 21 -7.22 21.17 -0.13
CA ASP A 21 -6.86 20.49 1.13
C ASP A 21 -6.29 19.09 0.87
N GLU A 22 -6.81 18.37 -0.14
CA GLU A 22 -6.33 17.04 -0.53
C GLU A 22 -4.90 17.07 -1.10
N THR A 23 -4.59 18.06 -1.94
CA THR A 23 -3.26 18.23 -2.53
C THR A 23 -2.22 18.64 -1.48
N LEU A 24 -2.57 19.56 -0.58
CA LEU A 24 -1.72 19.94 0.55
C LEU A 24 -1.46 18.77 1.50
N ALA A 25 -2.46 17.93 1.77
CA ALA A 25 -2.29 16.73 2.58
C ALA A 25 -1.33 15.73 1.90
N LEU A 26 -1.41 15.57 0.57
CA LEU A 26 -0.51 14.69 -0.17
C LEU A 26 0.96 15.15 -0.09
N GLU A 27 1.19 16.46 -0.24
CA GLU A 27 2.53 17.06 -0.14
C GLU A 27 3.08 17.06 1.29
N ALA A 28 2.24 17.22 2.31
CA ALA A 28 2.67 17.17 3.70
C ALA A 28 3.18 15.76 4.06
N ASN A 29 2.44 14.74 3.68
CA ASN A 29 2.79 13.33 3.91
C ASN A 29 4.08 12.89 3.18
N ALA A 30 4.46 13.61 2.11
CA ALA A 30 5.68 13.35 1.34
C ALA A 30 6.98 13.45 2.16
N LYS A 31 7.00 14.33 3.16
CA LYS A 31 8.20 14.72 3.91
C LYS A 31 8.32 14.00 5.27
N GLU A 32 7.36 13.16 5.59
CA GLU A 32 7.29 12.45 6.87
C GLU A 32 8.13 11.17 6.88
N GLU A 33 8.31 10.58 8.08
CA GLU A 33 8.89 9.25 8.24
C GLU A 33 8.11 8.24 7.39
N GLN A 34 8.83 7.46 6.58
CA GLN A 34 8.22 6.51 5.66
C GLN A 34 8.41 5.07 6.11
N VAL A 35 7.42 4.24 5.81
CA VAL A 35 7.42 2.80 6.11
C VAL A 35 7.16 1.98 4.86
N TRP A 36 7.79 0.82 4.77
CA TRP A 36 7.54 -0.14 3.69
C TRP A 36 6.23 -0.88 3.93
N THR A 37 5.43 -0.98 2.88
CA THR A 37 4.14 -1.65 2.91
C THR A 37 3.95 -2.54 1.71
N PHE A 38 3.18 -3.61 1.89
CA PHE A 38 2.54 -4.37 0.82
C PHE A 38 1.08 -3.96 0.78
N ILE A 39 0.60 -3.56 -0.40
CA ILE A 39 -0.76 -3.06 -0.60
C ILE A 39 -1.39 -3.79 -1.77
N GLN A 40 -2.61 -4.29 -1.55
CA GLN A 40 -3.50 -4.76 -2.60
C GLN A 40 -4.50 -3.65 -2.88
N PHE A 41 -4.60 -3.24 -4.15
CA PHE A 41 -5.66 -2.36 -4.65
C PHE A 41 -6.64 -3.13 -5.51
N ASN A 42 -7.92 -2.80 -5.41
CA ASN A 42 -8.95 -3.25 -6.32
C ASN A 42 -9.55 -1.99 -6.98
N VAL A 43 -9.14 -1.73 -8.22
CA VAL A 43 -9.54 -0.52 -8.96
C VAL A 43 -10.70 -0.85 -9.88
N PRO A 44 -11.80 -0.09 -9.85
CA PRO A 44 -12.91 -0.28 -10.78
C PRO A 44 -12.54 0.14 -12.20
N GLU A 45 -12.90 -0.70 -13.17
CA GLU A 45 -12.78 -0.41 -14.61
C GLU A 45 -14.05 0.27 -15.16
N GLU A 46 -13.95 0.84 -16.36
CA GLU A 46 -15.07 1.54 -17.01
C GLU A 46 -16.24 0.59 -17.37
N ASP A 47 -15.99 -0.71 -17.49
CA ASP A 47 -16.94 -1.75 -17.92
C ASP A 47 -17.53 -2.58 -16.76
N GLU A 48 -17.50 -2.05 -15.54
CA GLU A 48 -17.89 -2.72 -14.29
C GLU A 48 -16.92 -3.84 -13.84
N GLY A 49 -15.76 -3.99 -14.50
CA GLY A 49 -14.65 -4.83 -14.06
C GLY A 49 -13.94 -4.34 -12.79
N LEU A 50 -13.19 -5.23 -12.15
CA LEU A 50 -12.30 -4.90 -11.04
C LEU A 50 -10.90 -5.43 -11.35
N GLU A 51 -9.93 -4.52 -11.49
CA GLU A 51 -8.53 -4.88 -11.67
C GLU A 51 -7.83 -4.93 -10.30
N SER A 52 -7.08 -6.00 -10.05
CA SER A 52 -6.36 -6.20 -8.78
C SER A 52 -4.87 -5.97 -8.97
N PHE A 53 -4.31 -5.04 -8.19
CA PHE A 53 -2.89 -4.72 -8.21
C PHE A 53 -2.21 -5.01 -6.88
N TYR A 54 -0.99 -5.51 -6.94
CA TYR A 54 -0.21 -5.91 -5.77
C TYR A 54 1.13 -5.19 -5.77
N TYR A 55 1.27 -4.19 -4.90
CA TYR A 55 2.45 -3.34 -4.84
C TYR A 55 3.15 -3.43 -3.49
N TYR A 56 4.47 -3.33 -3.54
CA TYR A 56 5.28 -2.89 -2.42
C TYR A 56 5.65 -1.43 -2.63
N GLY A 57 5.57 -0.63 -1.58
CA GLY A 57 5.91 0.78 -1.66
C GLY A 57 6.08 1.40 -0.29
N LYS A 58 6.79 2.53 -0.27
CA LYS A 58 6.87 3.41 0.88
C LYS A 58 5.65 4.32 0.93
N VAL A 59 5.11 4.46 2.13
CA VAL A 59 4.05 5.42 2.45
C VAL A 59 4.44 6.19 3.72
N SER A 60 3.80 7.34 3.95
CA SER A 60 3.91 8.00 5.26
C SER A 60 3.47 7.05 6.37
N LYS A 61 4.26 7.00 7.45
CA LYS A 61 3.94 6.25 8.66
C LYS A 61 2.63 6.73 9.31
N SER A 62 2.39 8.04 9.32
CA SER A 62 1.16 8.60 9.90
C SER A 62 -0.06 8.14 9.10
N LEU A 63 0.05 8.19 7.77
CA LEU A 63 -1.00 7.75 6.86
C LEU A 63 -1.28 6.24 6.99
N TYR A 64 -0.23 5.42 7.03
CA TYR A 64 -0.36 3.98 7.30
C TYR A 64 -1.11 3.71 8.62
N GLN A 65 -0.78 4.43 9.69
CA GLN A 65 -1.44 4.26 10.99
C GLN A 65 -2.92 4.64 10.94
N LEU A 66 -3.28 5.71 10.23
CA LEU A 66 -4.66 6.15 10.07
C LEU A 66 -5.49 5.13 9.27
N ILE A 67 -4.97 4.67 8.13
CA ILE A 67 -5.62 3.67 7.27
C ILE A 67 -5.76 2.35 8.03
N SER A 68 -4.68 1.85 8.64
CA SER A 68 -4.67 0.55 9.35
C SER A 68 -5.57 0.54 10.59
N ALA A 69 -5.81 1.70 11.21
CA ALA A 69 -6.74 1.85 12.33
C ALA A 69 -8.18 2.13 11.88
N ASN A 70 -8.48 2.06 10.57
CA ASN A 70 -9.77 2.42 9.96
C ASN A 70 -10.26 3.84 10.27
N ARG A 71 -9.34 4.76 10.58
CA ARG A 71 -9.64 6.17 10.89
C ARG A 71 -9.67 7.07 9.67
N LEU A 72 -9.15 6.58 8.54
CA LEU A 72 -9.18 7.24 7.24
C LEU A 72 -9.53 6.18 6.18
N GLN A 73 -10.61 6.41 5.42
CA GLN A 73 -11.19 5.44 4.49
C GLN A 73 -11.31 5.98 3.05
N SER A 74 -11.03 7.26 2.84
CA SER A 74 -11.12 7.91 1.54
C SER A 74 -10.03 8.95 1.37
N GLY A 75 -9.72 9.28 0.13
CA GLY A 75 -8.69 10.26 -0.24
C GLY A 75 -7.57 9.60 -1.02
N PHE A 76 -6.35 10.11 -0.90
CA PHE A 76 -5.24 9.65 -1.72
C PHE A 76 -4.06 9.16 -0.88
N VAL A 77 -3.42 8.10 -1.37
CA VAL A 77 -2.16 7.58 -0.86
C VAL A 77 -1.12 7.66 -1.97
N ARG A 78 0.03 8.27 -1.68
CA ARG A 78 1.19 8.25 -2.57
C ARG A 78 2.12 7.13 -2.15
N LEU A 79 2.41 6.23 -3.08
CA LEU A 79 3.43 5.20 -2.93
C LEU A 79 4.72 5.69 -3.57
N GLN A 80 5.84 5.47 -2.89
CA GLN A 80 7.18 5.79 -3.38
C GLN A 80 8.07 4.56 -3.37
N GLU A 81 9.14 4.57 -4.16
CA GLU A 81 10.06 3.43 -4.32
C GLU A 81 9.31 2.12 -4.64
N MET A 82 8.37 2.21 -5.57
CA MET A 82 7.42 1.15 -5.86
C MET A 82 8.08 -0.08 -6.50
N HIS A 83 7.55 -1.23 -6.12
CA HIS A 83 7.78 -2.52 -6.75
C HIS A 83 6.43 -3.22 -6.93
N TYR A 84 6.28 -4.03 -7.96
CA TYR A 84 5.07 -4.83 -8.18
C TYR A 84 5.36 -6.31 -8.04
N TRP A 85 4.38 -7.07 -7.56
CA TRP A 85 4.43 -8.53 -7.59
C TRP A 85 3.88 -9.00 -8.93
N GLY A 86 4.71 -9.67 -9.73
CA GLY A 86 4.33 -10.19 -11.04
C GLY A 86 3.78 -11.61 -10.98
N ASP A 87 3.18 -12.03 -12.10
CA ASP A 87 2.63 -13.38 -12.29
C ASP A 87 3.70 -14.49 -12.32
N ASP A 88 4.98 -14.11 -12.36
CA ASP A 88 6.14 -15.02 -12.29
C ASP A 88 6.58 -15.31 -10.85
N ASP A 89 5.76 -14.94 -9.86
CA ASP A 89 6.05 -15.03 -8.42
C ASP A 89 7.23 -14.17 -7.97
N LEU A 90 7.71 -13.24 -8.81
CA LEU A 90 8.83 -12.37 -8.49
C LEU A 90 8.39 -10.92 -8.23
N ILE A 91 9.20 -10.22 -7.44
CA ILE A 91 9.05 -8.78 -7.23
C ILE A 91 9.88 -8.03 -8.26
N HIS A 92 9.26 -7.07 -8.93
CA HIS A 92 9.86 -6.27 -10.00
C HIS A 92 9.91 -4.79 -9.62
N PRO A 93 10.97 -4.05 -9.99
CA PRO A 93 11.02 -2.62 -9.77
C PRO A 93 9.98 -1.93 -10.67
N TYR A 94 9.23 -0.98 -10.11
CA TYR A 94 8.32 -0.15 -10.91
C TYR A 94 9.06 0.98 -11.64
N ARG A 95 10.18 1.44 -11.06
CA ARG A 95 11.00 2.51 -11.64
C ARG A 95 11.74 2.04 -12.88
N ASP A 96 11.62 2.78 -13.97
CA ASP A 96 12.36 2.58 -15.21
C ASP A 96 12.88 3.92 -15.78
N LEU A 97 13.20 3.98 -17.08
CA LEU A 97 13.69 5.21 -17.74
C LEU A 97 12.62 6.31 -17.84
N GLN A 98 11.34 5.96 -17.73
CA GLN A 98 10.18 6.84 -17.92
C GLN A 98 9.40 7.04 -16.61
N ASN A 99 9.44 6.07 -15.70
CA ASN A 99 8.69 6.04 -14.46
C ASN A 99 9.58 6.37 -13.27
N SER A 100 9.18 7.35 -12.45
CA SER A 100 9.93 7.77 -11.24
C SER A 100 9.95 6.72 -10.13
N GLY A 101 9.12 5.69 -10.22
CA GLY A 101 8.90 4.73 -9.13
C GLY A 101 7.88 5.21 -8.10
N GLU A 102 7.04 6.17 -8.47
CA GLU A 102 6.01 6.75 -7.60
C GLU A 102 4.64 6.69 -8.30
N MET A 103 3.58 6.46 -7.52
CA MET A 103 2.20 6.49 -8.01
C MET A 103 1.26 6.95 -6.89
N VAL A 104 0.13 7.54 -7.29
CA VAL A 104 -0.95 7.94 -6.38
C VAL A 104 -2.15 7.04 -6.61
N PHE A 105 -2.71 6.50 -5.53
CA PHE A 105 -3.92 5.69 -5.54
C PHE A 105 -4.96 6.32 -4.62
N ARG A 106 -6.22 5.92 -4.82
CA ARG A 106 -7.30 6.20 -3.88
C ARG A 106 -7.19 5.29 -2.66
N ILE A 107 -7.51 5.82 -1.48
CA ILE A 107 -7.53 5.04 -0.23
C ILE A 107 -8.70 4.07 -0.24
N GLU A 108 -9.83 4.46 -0.82
CA GLU A 108 -11.02 3.64 -0.95
C GLU A 108 -10.81 2.37 -1.80
N ASP A 109 -9.80 2.36 -2.67
CA ASP A 109 -9.44 1.20 -3.51
C ASP A 109 -8.54 0.19 -2.77
N ILE A 110 -8.07 0.52 -1.55
CA ILE A 110 -7.21 -0.37 -0.77
C ILE A 110 -8.03 -1.56 -0.25
N ARG A 111 -7.72 -2.75 -0.76
CA ARG A 111 -8.30 -4.00 -0.26
C ARG A 111 -7.58 -4.54 0.96
N SER A 112 -6.25 -4.48 0.96
CA SER A 112 -5.44 -4.85 2.12
C SER A 112 -4.12 -4.08 2.14
N MET A 113 -3.62 -3.79 3.34
CA MET A 113 -2.36 -3.09 3.56
C MET A 113 -1.63 -3.74 4.73
N LYS A 114 -0.36 -4.11 4.53
CA LYS A 114 0.49 -4.78 5.52
C LYS A 114 1.82 -4.05 5.65
N LEU A 115 2.29 -3.87 6.89
CA LEU A 115 3.65 -3.38 7.14
C LEU A 115 4.68 -4.44 6.77
N VAL A 116 5.71 -4.03 6.05
CA VAL A 116 6.85 -4.86 5.69
C VAL A 116 8.08 -4.37 6.43
N ARG A 117 8.79 -5.27 7.11
CA ARG A 117 9.90 -4.91 8.02
C ARG A 117 11.18 -4.48 7.31
N LYS A 118 11.33 -4.79 6.03
CA LYS A 118 12.50 -4.46 5.20
C LYS A 118 12.07 -4.15 3.78
N ALA A 119 12.93 -3.45 3.04
CA ALA A 119 12.71 -3.19 1.63
C ALA A 119 12.61 -4.52 0.84
N PRO A 120 11.73 -4.60 -0.16
CA PRO A 120 11.73 -5.71 -1.11
C PRO A 120 13.03 -5.71 -1.93
N THR A 121 13.54 -6.90 -2.21
CA THR A 121 14.64 -7.11 -3.16
C THR A 121 14.06 -7.59 -4.50
N PRO A 122 14.27 -6.84 -5.60
CA PRO A 122 13.87 -7.28 -6.93
C PRO A 122 14.42 -8.65 -7.32
N GLY A 123 13.64 -9.42 -8.08
CA GLY A 123 14.00 -10.76 -8.56
C GLY A 123 13.92 -11.87 -7.52
N LEU A 124 13.48 -11.55 -6.30
CA LEU A 124 13.10 -12.52 -5.28
C LEU A 124 11.57 -12.51 -5.09
N GLY A 125 11.00 -13.62 -4.63
CA GLY A 125 9.58 -13.74 -4.34
C GLY A 125 9.23 -13.38 -2.90
N TYR A 126 8.00 -13.73 -2.49
CA TYR A 126 7.48 -13.43 -1.15
C TYR A 126 8.28 -14.10 -0.01
N GLU A 127 8.97 -15.22 -0.28
CA GLU A 127 9.76 -15.99 0.68
C GLU A 127 10.81 -15.14 1.40
N GLN A 128 11.25 -14.04 0.79
CA GLN A 128 12.19 -13.11 1.41
C GLN A 128 11.66 -12.47 2.71
N PHE A 129 10.35 -12.49 2.94
CA PHE A 129 9.70 -11.94 4.14
C PHE A 129 9.34 -12.99 5.19
N GLU A 130 9.54 -14.28 4.89
CA GLU A 130 9.31 -15.34 5.85
C GLU A 130 10.40 -15.33 6.93
N GLU A 131 10.00 -15.62 8.17
CA GLU A 131 10.98 -15.85 9.23
C GLU A 131 11.77 -17.12 8.91
N PRO A 132 13.10 -17.14 9.14
CA PRO A 132 13.88 -18.36 8.96
C PRO A 132 13.26 -19.45 9.85
N GLN A 133 12.73 -20.51 9.23
CA GLN A 133 12.30 -21.67 10.00
C GLN A 133 13.51 -22.17 10.77
N ASN A 134 13.47 -22.01 12.10
CA ASN A 134 14.46 -22.54 13.01
C ASN A 134 14.44 -24.07 12.86
N LYS A 135 15.26 -24.61 11.96
CA LYS A 135 15.46 -26.05 11.79
C LYS A 135 16.03 -26.54 13.11
N GLY A 136 15.14 -27.04 13.96
CA GLY A 136 15.43 -27.40 15.33
C GLY A 136 16.73 -28.19 15.41
N ILE A 137 17.64 -27.70 16.25
CA ILE A 137 18.77 -28.49 16.72
C ILE A 137 18.16 -29.76 17.32
N LYS A 138 18.34 -30.91 16.65
CA LYS A 138 18.03 -32.21 17.23
C LYS A 138 18.76 -32.29 18.58
N PRO A 139 18.08 -32.56 19.71
CA PRO A 139 18.78 -32.79 20.97
C PRO A 139 19.75 -33.96 20.79
N ALA A 140 21.00 -33.76 21.19
CA ALA A 140 22.05 -34.78 21.20
C ALA A 140 21.81 -35.81 22.32
N ALA A 141 20.63 -36.45 22.33
CA ALA A 141 20.21 -37.40 23.36
C ALA A 141 19.87 -38.80 22.80
N GLU A 142 20.36 -39.14 21.60
CA GLU A 142 20.24 -40.49 21.02
C GLU A 142 21.62 -41.07 20.67
N THR A 143 22.59 -41.03 21.60
CA THR A 143 23.89 -41.71 21.39
C THR A 143 24.37 -42.53 22.59
N LEU A 144 23.54 -42.77 23.62
CA LEU A 144 23.95 -43.59 24.78
C LEU A 144 23.17 -44.89 25.00
N GLU A 145 22.20 -45.26 24.14
CA GLU A 145 21.50 -46.56 24.23
C GLU A 145 21.93 -47.60 23.17
N GLN A 146 23.16 -47.49 22.64
CA GLN A 146 23.76 -48.59 21.84
C GLN A 146 25.06 -49.12 22.44
N ARG A 147 25.30 -48.86 23.73
CA ARG A 147 26.40 -49.47 24.50
C ARG A 147 25.87 -49.99 25.83
N SER A 148 25.05 -51.03 25.79
CA SER A 148 24.79 -51.92 26.94
C SER A 148 24.48 -53.31 26.41
#